data_AF-I3D4N8-F1
#
_entry.id   AF-I3D4N8-F1
#
_cell.length_a   1.000
_cell.length_b   1.000
_cell.length_c   1.000
_cell.angle_alpha   90.00
_cell.angle_beta   90.00
_cell.angle_gamma   90.00
#
_symmetry.space_group_name_H-M   'P 1'
#
loop_
_entity.id
_entity.type
_entity.pdbx_description
1 polymer ?
#
loop_
_entity_poly.entity_id
_entity_poly.type
_entity_poly.pdbx_seq_one_letter_code
_entity_poly.pdbx_strand_id
1 'polypeptide(L)'
;MTRTKQILILPVLAVLISMVAFSAQDAAAAKTIVVDEITCESPAIGGAWNAVTSTCTVATLVLGPTDKLTVGGGINFDIGTITSSGNIVNNGQINIASGGVITTSGKVLNYGVIDSVTGTITNSGIFKNFNEVISSGTITNGPTGVIKNFDIMTSTGTITSSGAITNAADGVLASSGVFTNTLNLTNKGTIMTTGTFTNSGPVANSGTILNHGLITNSNTITNNGEIFNLCGGSVTNSGTIAIHTVKNVCIA
;
A
#
# COMPACT_ATOMS: atom_id res chain seq x y z
N MET A 1 -25.25 39.17 -33.44
CA MET A 1 -23.89 38.65 -33.21
C MET A 1 -23.60 38.63 -31.72
N THR A 2 -24.02 37.56 -31.03
CA THR A 2 -23.73 37.31 -29.62
C THR A 2 -22.44 36.50 -29.53
N ARG A 3 -21.36 37.11 -29.04
CA ARG A 3 -20.08 36.42 -28.81
C ARG A 3 -20.12 35.73 -27.45
N THR A 4 -20.30 34.42 -27.46
CA THR A 4 -20.11 33.54 -26.31
C THR A 4 -18.62 33.50 -25.94
N LYS A 5 -18.25 34.01 -24.76
CA LYS A 5 -16.93 33.77 -24.17
C LYS A 5 -16.98 32.46 -23.40
N GLN A 6 -16.43 31.39 -23.96
CA GLN A 6 -16.11 30.18 -23.21
C GLN A 6 -14.97 30.49 -22.23
N ILE A 7 -15.26 30.43 -20.93
CA ILE A 7 -14.25 30.48 -19.86
C ILE A 7 -13.90 29.03 -19.55
N LEU A 8 -12.70 28.63 -19.96
CA LEU A 8 -12.10 27.34 -19.63
C LEU A 8 -11.61 27.41 -18.17
N ILE A 9 -12.30 26.75 -17.25
CA ILE A 9 -11.85 26.62 -15.85
C ILE A 9 -10.88 25.43 -15.79
N LEU A 10 -9.57 25.70 -15.74
CA LEU A 10 -8.57 24.72 -15.32
C LEU A 10 -8.55 24.67 -13.79
N PRO A 11 -8.74 23.51 -13.13
CA PRO A 11 -8.40 23.38 -11.72
C PRO A 11 -6.89 23.19 -11.61
N VAL A 12 -6.14 24.27 -11.36
CA VAL A 12 -4.75 24.19 -10.90
C VAL A 12 -4.78 23.75 -9.45
N LEU A 13 -4.59 22.45 -9.19
CA LEU A 13 -4.32 21.93 -7.85
C LEU A 13 -2.84 22.20 -7.53
N ALA A 14 -2.54 23.42 -7.11
CA ALA A 14 -1.25 23.75 -6.49
C ALA A 14 -1.38 23.54 -4.98
N VAL A 15 -0.93 22.38 -4.50
CA VAL A 15 -0.71 22.17 -3.07
C VAL A 15 0.49 23.02 -2.66
N LEU A 16 0.22 24.12 -1.96
CA LEU A 16 1.22 24.97 -1.35
C LEU A 16 1.87 24.18 -0.19
N ILE A 17 3.07 23.66 -0.37
CA ILE A 17 3.90 23.20 0.74
C ILE A 17 4.47 24.46 1.38
N SER A 18 3.83 24.94 2.45
CA SER A 18 4.40 25.99 3.29
C SER A 18 5.66 25.43 3.95
N MET A 19 6.82 25.75 3.39
CA MET A 19 8.10 25.61 4.09
C MET A 19 8.12 26.60 5.24
N VAL A 20 7.72 26.14 6.42
CA VAL A 20 8.06 26.82 7.66
C VAL A 20 9.57 26.72 7.79
N ALA A 21 10.23 27.88 7.84
CA ALA A 21 11.65 28.00 8.08
C ALA A 21 11.99 27.36 9.43
N PHE A 22 12.53 26.14 9.43
CA PHE A 22 13.21 25.60 10.58
C PHE A 22 14.64 26.15 10.57
N SER A 23 14.98 26.87 11.63
CA SER A 23 16.35 27.12 12.03
C SER A 23 17.14 25.82 11.98
N ALA A 24 18.39 25.88 11.52
CA ALA A 24 19.32 24.76 11.55
C ALA A 24 19.51 24.26 12.99
N GLN A 25 18.63 23.37 13.43
CA GLN A 25 18.81 22.53 14.61
C GLN A 25 19.34 21.21 14.08
N ASP A 26 20.63 20.98 14.34
CA ASP A 26 21.31 19.70 14.41
C ASP A 26 20.66 18.55 13.63
N ALA A 27 21.10 18.35 12.38
CA ALA A 27 20.65 17.29 11.49
C ALA A 27 21.19 15.90 11.89
N ALA A 28 21.09 15.56 13.17
CA ALA A 28 21.26 14.19 13.62
C ALA A 28 19.99 13.42 13.26
N ALA A 29 20.14 12.36 12.47
CA ALA A 29 19.08 11.39 12.20
C ALA A 29 18.42 10.92 13.52
N ALA A 30 17.15 11.23 13.75
CA ALA A 30 16.45 10.74 14.92
C ALA A 30 16.18 9.24 14.72
N LYS A 31 16.87 8.41 15.49
CA LYS A 31 16.62 6.97 15.54
C LYS A 31 15.75 6.68 16.74
N THR A 32 14.48 6.41 16.48
CA THR A 32 13.50 6.11 17.52
C THR A 32 13.08 4.66 17.42
N ILE A 33 13.10 3.99 18.55
CA ILE A 33 12.67 2.60 18.72
C ILE A 33 11.46 2.61 19.66
N VAL A 34 10.52 1.69 19.49
CA VAL A 34 9.38 1.48 20.39
C VAL A 34 9.41 0.02 20.81
N VAL A 35 9.81 -0.25 22.05
CA VAL A 35 9.98 -1.60 22.62
C VAL A 35 9.40 -1.73 24.03
N ASP A 36 9.06 -0.62 24.67
CA ASP A 36 8.58 -0.55 26.04
C ASP A 36 7.94 0.81 26.33
N GLU A 37 7.51 1.00 27.57
CA GLU A 37 6.96 2.25 28.11
C GLU A 37 7.90 3.44 27.91
N ILE A 38 9.17 3.29 28.30
CA ILE A 38 10.17 4.37 28.28
C ILE A 38 10.34 4.91 26.87
N THR A 39 10.42 4.01 25.89
CA THR A 39 10.63 4.38 24.50
C THR A 39 9.36 4.90 23.82
N CYS A 40 8.19 4.35 24.17
CA CYS A 40 6.88 4.83 23.71
C CYS A 40 6.57 6.26 24.18
N GLU A 41 6.82 6.54 25.46
CA GLU A 41 6.49 7.84 26.09
C GLU A 41 7.62 8.87 25.92
N SER A 42 8.70 8.49 25.24
CA SER A 42 9.80 9.40 24.92
C SER A 42 9.30 10.60 24.08
N PRO A 43 9.92 11.79 24.22
CA PRO A 43 9.52 12.97 23.44
C PRO A 43 9.58 12.79 21.92
N ALA A 44 10.38 11.83 21.44
CA ALA A 44 10.51 11.51 20.02
C ALA A 44 9.32 10.72 19.45
N ILE A 45 8.59 9.98 20.29
CA ILE A 45 7.37 9.24 19.91
C ILE A 45 6.12 9.98 20.38
N GLY A 46 6.14 10.48 21.63
CA GLY A 46 5.02 11.17 22.25
C GLY A 46 3.79 10.28 22.41
N GLY A 47 3.99 8.97 22.61
CA GLY A 47 2.91 8.00 22.76
C GLY A 47 2.44 7.85 24.21
N ALA A 48 1.36 7.09 24.38
CA ALA A 48 0.88 6.61 25.66
C ALA A 48 1.01 5.07 25.71
N TRP A 49 1.58 4.54 26.79
CA TRP A 49 1.82 3.12 26.93
C TRP A 49 0.71 2.39 27.70
N ASN A 50 0.34 1.20 27.24
CA ASN A 50 -0.49 0.24 27.96
C ASN A 50 0.32 -1.05 28.20
N ALA A 51 0.76 -1.24 29.44
CA ALA A 51 1.57 -2.38 29.83
C ALA A 51 0.86 -3.73 29.76
N VAL A 52 -0.47 -3.77 29.83
CA VAL A 52 -1.25 -5.02 29.78
C VAL A 52 -1.19 -5.63 28.39
N THR A 53 -1.27 -4.80 27.35
CA THR A 53 -1.33 -5.22 25.95
C THR A 53 -0.03 -4.96 25.19
N SER A 54 0.99 -4.42 25.86
CA SER A 54 2.21 -3.91 25.23
C SER A 54 1.90 -2.97 24.05
N THR A 55 0.92 -2.08 24.27
CA THR A 55 0.44 -1.15 23.24
C THR A 55 1.01 0.23 23.47
N CYS A 56 1.63 0.80 22.44
CA CYS A 56 1.98 2.20 22.36
C CYS A 56 1.02 2.92 21.41
N THR A 57 0.24 3.85 21.94
CA THR A 57 -0.73 4.63 21.15
C THR A 57 -0.17 6.02 20.83
N VAL A 58 -0.15 6.39 19.56
CA VAL A 58 0.41 7.66 19.07
C VAL A 58 -0.60 8.39 18.21
N ALA A 59 -0.93 9.63 18.58
CA ALA A 59 -1.88 10.43 17.80
C ALA A 59 -1.30 10.87 16.46
N THR A 60 -0.12 11.51 16.48
CA THR A 60 0.56 11.99 15.27
C THR A 60 2.06 11.79 15.41
N LEU A 61 2.70 11.25 14.38
CA LEU A 61 4.15 11.11 14.29
C LEU A 61 4.66 11.60 12.92
N VAL A 62 5.70 12.44 12.93
CA VAL A 62 6.34 12.93 11.71
C VAL A 62 7.80 12.50 11.72
N LEU A 63 8.25 11.87 10.63
CA LEU A 63 9.61 11.39 10.46
C LEU A 63 10.23 12.07 9.22
N GLY A 64 11.31 12.80 9.45
CA GLY A 64 12.12 13.43 8.41
C GLY A 64 12.92 12.41 7.59
N PRO A 65 13.61 12.86 6.51
CA PRO A 65 14.27 11.96 5.56
C PRO A 65 15.38 11.10 6.15
N THR A 66 16.01 11.59 7.21
CA THR A 66 17.10 10.92 7.93
C THR A 66 16.61 10.06 9.08
N ASP A 67 15.35 10.20 9.48
CA ASP A 67 14.84 9.57 10.70
C ASP A 67 14.55 8.09 10.47
N LYS A 68 14.58 7.33 11.57
CA LYS A 68 14.23 5.92 11.57
C LYS A 68 13.32 5.60 12.73
N LEU A 69 12.11 5.12 12.44
CA LEU A 69 11.24 4.44 13.39
C LEU A 69 11.48 2.93 13.34
N THR A 70 11.63 2.29 14.50
CA THR A 70 11.63 0.83 14.64
C THR A 70 10.58 0.41 15.65
N VAL A 71 9.54 -0.29 15.22
CA VAL A 71 8.58 -0.96 16.11
C VAL A 71 9.16 -2.32 16.48
N GLY A 72 9.30 -2.58 17.78
CA GLY A 72 9.83 -3.82 18.33
C GLY A 72 8.89 -5.01 18.13
N GLY A 73 9.44 -6.23 18.16
CA GLY A 73 8.62 -7.43 18.16
C GLY A 73 7.78 -7.54 19.44
N GLY A 74 6.55 -8.02 19.32
CA GLY A 74 5.60 -8.12 20.44
C GLY A 74 4.95 -6.80 20.87
N ILE A 75 5.19 -5.71 20.13
CA ILE A 75 4.62 -4.39 20.39
C ILE A 75 3.42 -4.15 19.48
N ASN A 76 2.33 -3.65 20.05
CA ASN A 76 1.20 -3.08 19.32
C ASN A 76 1.42 -1.57 19.20
N PHE A 77 1.53 -1.05 17.98
CA PHE A 77 1.76 0.36 17.71
C PHE A 77 0.50 0.94 17.07
N ASP A 78 -0.37 1.50 17.90
CA ASP A 78 -1.65 2.04 17.50
C ASP A 78 -1.48 3.50 17.09
N ILE A 79 -1.86 3.84 15.87
CA ILE A 79 -1.55 5.14 15.30
C ILE A 79 -2.80 5.88 14.83
N GLY A 80 -2.80 7.20 15.05
CA GLY A 80 -3.69 8.13 14.36
C GLY A 80 -3.10 8.47 12.99
N THR A 81 -2.05 9.30 12.95
CA THR A 81 -1.40 9.73 11.70
C THR A 81 0.11 9.54 11.77
N ILE A 82 0.70 8.91 10.74
CA ILE A 82 2.14 8.93 10.48
C ILE A 82 2.40 9.62 9.13
N THR A 83 3.31 10.58 9.14
CA THR A 83 3.92 11.10 7.90
C THR A 83 5.42 10.84 7.94
N SER A 84 5.93 10.06 7.00
CA SER A 84 7.34 9.65 7.00
C SER A 84 8.01 9.82 5.65
N SER A 85 9.07 10.61 5.63
CA SER A 85 10.06 10.63 4.56
C SER A 85 11.30 9.78 4.88
N GLY A 86 11.39 9.26 6.10
CA GLY A 86 12.49 8.44 6.60
C GLY A 86 12.23 6.93 6.48
N ASN A 87 12.85 6.17 7.38
CA ASN A 87 12.75 4.71 7.41
C ASN A 87 11.78 4.24 8.50
N ILE A 88 10.80 3.42 8.15
CA ILE A 88 9.96 2.68 9.09
C ILE A 88 10.35 1.21 9.02
N VAL A 89 10.69 0.61 10.16
CA VAL A 89 10.91 -0.82 10.30
C VAL A 89 9.90 -1.36 11.31
N ASN A 90 8.97 -2.18 10.84
CA ASN A 90 8.00 -2.84 11.70
C ASN A 90 8.42 -4.27 11.96
N ASN A 91 8.72 -4.62 13.21
CA ASN A 91 8.90 -6.01 13.64
C ASN A 91 7.75 -6.50 14.54
N GLY A 92 6.81 -5.61 14.90
CA GLY A 92 5.65 -5.89 15.73
C GLY A 92 4.36 -5.74 14.93
N GLN A 93 3.36 -5.11 15.53
CA GLN A 93 2.09 -4.84 14.89
C GLN A 93 1.86 -3.33 14.80
N ILE A 94 1.58 -2.80 13.61
CA ILE A 94 1.12 -1.42 13.44
C ILE A 94 -0.37 -1.47 13.15
N ASN A 95 -1.16 -0.84 14.02
CA ASN A 95 -2.61 -0.75 13.88
C ASN A 95 -2.98 0.66 13.42
N ILE A 96 -3.60 0.76 12.25
CA ILE A 96 -4.16 1.99 11.73
C ILE A 96 -5.65 1.98 12.06
N ALA A 97 -6.02 2.78 13.06
CA ALA A 97 -7.41 2.88 13.48
C ALA A 97 -8.30 3.49 12.37
N SER A 98 -9.62 3.43 12.56
CA SER A 98 -10.57 4.04 11.63
C SER A 98 -10.29 5.53 11.44
N GLY A 99 -10.11 5.95 10.18
CA GLY A 99 -9.73 7.32 9.83
C GLY A 99 -8.26 7.66 10.06
N GLY A 100 -7.47 6.72 10.59
CA GLY A 100 -6.01 6.85 10.70
C GLY A 100 -5.32 6.82 9.34
N VAL A 101 -4.13 7.42 9.26
CA VAL A 101 -3.41 7.63 8.01
C VAL A 101 -1.92 7.32 8.17
N ILE A 102 -1.37 6.54 7.25
CA ILE A 102 0.08 6.46 7.01
C ILE A 102 0.37 7.08 5.66
N THR A 103 1.22 8.11 5.61
CA THR A 103 1.78 8.64 4.38
C THR A 103 3.29 8.46 4.40
N THR A 104 3.82 7.75 3.41
CA THR A 104 5.26 7.44 3.34
C THR A 104 5.83 7.82 1.99
N SER A 105 6.92 8.59 1.99
CA SER A 105 7.77 8.83 0.81
C SER A 105 9.16 8.22 0.98
N GLY A 106 9.51 7.80 2.20
CA GLY A 106 10.74 7.07 2.48
C GLY A 106 10.60 5.56 2.29
N LYS A 107 11.20 4.78 3.20
CA LYS A 107 11.23 3.31 3.09
C LYS A 107 10.49 2.65 4.24
N VAL A 108 9.55 1.77 3.93
CA VAL A 108 8.87 0.90 4.88
C VAL A 108 9.38 -0.54 4.71
N LEU A 109 9.85 -1.14 5.78
CA LEU A 109 10.17 -2.56 5.87
C LEU A 109 9.24 -3.20 6.90
N ASN A 110 8.28 -4.00 6.44
CA ASN A 110 7.35 -4.71 7.30
C ASN A 110 7.80 -6.16 7.48
N TYR A 111 8.26 -6.51 8.67
CA TYR A 111 8.56 -7.88 9.12
C TYR A 111 7.49 -8.44 10.06
N GLY A 112 6.61 -7.58 10.57
CA GLY A 112 5.47 -7.95 11.41
C GLY A 112 4.14 -7.78 10.67
N VAL A 113 3.12 -7.29 11.38
CA VAL A 113 1.78 -7.09 10.84
C VAL A 113 1.49 -5.59 10.69
N ILE A 114 0.93 -5.19 9.56
CA ILE A 114 0.26 -3.88 9.42
C ILE A 114 -1.22 -4.16 9.22
N ASP A 115 -2.05 -3.74 10.17
CA ASP A 115 -3.51 -3.87 10.09
C ASP A 115 -4.15 -2.48 9.94
N SER A 116 -4.82 -2.26 8.81
CA SER A 116 -5.50 -1.01 8.49
C SER A 116 -7.01 -1.22 8.48
N VAL A 117 -7.63 -0.96 9.64
CA VAL A 117 -9.08 -1.06 9.81
C VAL A 117 -9.71 0.25 9.39
N THR A 118 -10.26 0.30 8.18
CA THR A 118 -10.84 1.51 7.53
C THR A 118 -9.92 2.74 7.50
N GLY A 119 -8.62 2.56 7.73
CA GLY A 119 -7.57 3.58 7.61
C GLY A 119 -7.10 3.80 6.17
N THR A 120 -6.13 4.70 6.00
CA THR A 120 -5.52 5.00 4.69
C THR A 120 -4.00 4.81 4.73
N ILE A 121 -3.47 4.05 3.78
CA ILE A 121 -2.03 3.92 3.53
C ILE A 121 -1.72 4.57 2.19
N THR A 122 -0.88 5.60 2.19
CA THR A 122 -0.35 6.24 0.98
C THR A 122 1.16 6.03 0.92
N ASN A 123 1.61 5.35 -0.13
CA ASN A 123 3.01 5.09 -0.40
C ASN A 123 3.46 5.80 -1.68
N SER A 124 4.47 6.64 -1.55
CA SER A 124 5.21 7.28 -2.65
C SER A 124 6.70 6.90 -2.63
N GLY A 125 7.09 6.01 -1.72
CA GLY A 125 8.45 5.51 -1.56
C GLY A 125 8.56 3.99 -1.74
N ILE A 126 9.51 3.36 -1.05
CA ILE A 126 9.72 1.90 -1.12
C ILE A 126 8.98 1.22 0.05
N PHE A 127 7.99 0.40 -0.27
CA PHE A 127 7.30 -0.44 0.70
C PHE A 127 7.65 -1.90 0.45
N LYS A 128 8.32 -2.55 1.41
CA LYS A 128 8.58 -4.00 1.35
C LYS A 128 7.79 -4.70 2.44
N ASN A 129 6.88 -5.58 2.05
CA ASN A 129 6.19 -6.47 2.95
C ASN A 129 6.90 -7.83 2.98
N PHE A 130 7.40 -8.25 4.13
CA PHE A 130 8.02 -9.56 4.37
C PHE A 130 7.17 -10.47 5.25
N ASN A 131 6.01 -10.01 5.70
CA ASN A 131 5.08 -10.78 6.52
C ASN A 131 3.66 -10.37 6.10
N GLU A 132 2.91 -9.65 6.94
CA GLU A 132 1.48 -9.45 6.67
C GLU A 132 1.07 -7.97 6.59
N VAL A 133 0.28 -7.66 5.55
CA VAL A 133 -0.49 -6.41 5.46
C VAL A 133 -1.96 -6.76 5.26
N ILE A 134 -2.83 -6.24 6.12
CA ILE A 134 -4.28 -6.39 6.05
C ILE A 134 -4.88 -5.00 5.94
N SER A 135 -5.80 -4.79 5.00
CA SER A 135 -6.51 -3.51 4.89
C SER A 135 -7.97 -3.68 4.53
N SER A 136 -8.86 -3.17 5.39
CA SER A 136 -10.26 -2.93 5.01
C SER A 136 -10.51 -1.49 4.52
N GLY A 137 -9.49 -0.63 4.60
CA GLY A 137 -9.53 0.75 4.14
C GLY A 137 -8.93 0.95 2.75
N THR A 138 -8.17 2.04 2.57
CA THR A 138 -7.58 2.42 1.27
C THR A 138 -6.07 2.26 1.28
N ILE A 139 -5.52 1.56 0.30
CA ILE A 139 -4.09 1.53 -0.02
C ILE A 139 -3.88 2.27 -1.34
N THR A 140 -3.10 3.33 -1.32
CA THR A 140 -2.69 4.08 -2.51
C THR A 140 -1.18 3.97 -2.69
N ASN A 141 -0.76 3.38 -3.80
CA ASN A 141 0.63 3.42 -4.26
C ASN A 141 0.74 4.51 -5.34
N GLY A 142 1.29 5.65 -4.96
CA GLY A 142 1.47 6.81 -5.83
C GLY A 142 2.46 6.56 -6.97
N PRO A 143 2.62 7.50 -7.92
CA PRO A 143 3.37 7.27 -9.16
C PRO A 143 4.84 6.88 -8.96
N THR A 144 5.47 7.38 -7.88
CA THR A 144 6.86 7.05 -7.50
C THR A 144 6.96 5.89 -6.53
N GLY A 145 5.82 5.41 -6.02
CA GLY A 145 5.74 4.36 -5.03
C GLY A 145 6.10 3.00 -5.64
N VAL A 146 6.81 2.19 -4.84
CA VAL A 146 7.18 0.82 -5.17
C VAL A 146 6.76 -0.09 -4.04
N ILE A 147 5.76 -0.93 -4.28
CA ILE A 147 5.36 -2.00 -3.37
C ILE A 147 6.05 -3.29 -3.80
N LYS A 148 6.72 -3.95 -2.87
CA LYS A 148 7.24 -5.31 -3.03
C LYS A 148 6.64 -6.20 -1.95
N ASN A 149 5.74 -7.07 -2.37
CA ASN A 149 5.11 -8.05 -1.50
C ASN A 149 5.89 -9.37 -1.59
N PHE A 150 6.54 -9.76 -0.48
CA PHE A 150 7.27 -11.01 -0.37
C PHE A 150 6.48 -12.11 0.35
N ASP A 151 5.37 -11.74 1.00
CA ASP A 151 4.52 -12.67 1.74
C ASP A 151 3.04 -12.26 1.57
N ILE A 152 2.25 -12.04 2.61
CA ILE A 152 0.80 -11.85 2.48
C ILE A 152 0.41 -10.37 2.49
N MET A 153 -0.31 -9.94 1.45
CA MET A 153 -1.03 -8.67 1.40
C MET A 153 -2.49 -8.92 1.05
N THR A 154 -3.39 -8.63 1.98
CA THR A 154 -4.84 -8.77 1.80
C THR A 154 -5.55 -7.43 1.88
N SER A 155 -6.54 -7.23 1.01
CA SER A 155 -7.41 -6.06 1.09
C SER A 155 -8.86 -6.40 0.82
N THR A 156 -9.73 -6.03 1.75
CA THR A 156 -11.19 -6.03 1.53
C THR A 156 -11.70 -4.66 1.09
N GLY A 157 -10.88 -3.62 1.24
CA GLY A 157 -11.17 -2.26 0.79
C GLY A 157 -10.65 -1.96 -0.62
N THR A 158 -10.05 -0.79 -0.81
CA THR A 158 -9.56 -0.33 -2.12
C THR A 158 -8.04 -0.31 -2.19
N ILE A 159 -7.47 -0.95 -3.21
CA ILE A 159 -6.08 -0.79 -3.61
C ILE A 159 -6.06 0.00 -4.93
N THR A 160 -5.40 1.15 -4.95
CA THR A 160 -5.11 1.90 -6.18
C THR A 160 -3.61 2.05 -6.34
N SER A 161 -3.09 1.62 -7.49
CA SER A 161 -1.66 1.74 -7.80
C SER A 161 -1.44 2.46 -9.11
N SER A 162 -0.76 3.59 -9.00
CA SER A 162 -0.10 4.30 -10.09
C SER A 162 1.42 4.17 -10.05
N GLY A 163 1.95 3.54 -9.00
CA GLY A 163 3.34 3.12 -8.88
C GLY A 163 3.54 1.64 -9.23
N ALA A 164 4.78 1.17 -9.12
CA ALA A 164 5.11 -0.22 -9.43
C ALA A 164 4.71 -1.16 -8.27
N ILE A 165 4.10 -2.29 -8.61
CA ILE A 165 3.87 -3.41 -7.68
C ILE A 165 4.66 -4.62 -8.15
N THR A 166 5.35 -5.28 -7.22
CA THR A 166 5.94 -6.60 -7.42
C THR A 166 5.39 -7.55 -6.36
N ASN A 167 4.66 -8.57 -6.79
CA ASN A 167 4.35 -9.72 -5.96
C ASN A 167 5.41 -10.80 -6.21
N ALA A 168 6.25 -11.07 -5.20
CA ALA A 168 7.37 -12.02 -5.30
C ALA A 168 6.88 -13.47 -5.39
N ALA A 169 7.80 -14.42 -5.58
CA ALA A 169 7.46 -15.84 -5.80
C ALA A 169 6.62 -16.43 -4.66
N ASP A 170 6.99 -16.13 -3.42
CA ASP A 170 6.27 -16.58 -2.23
C ASP A 170 5.14 -15.62 -1.82
N GLY A 171 5.00 -14.49 -2.54
CA GLY A 171 4.03 -13.46 -2.24
C GLY A 171 2.61 -13.84 -2.63
N VAL A 172 1.65 -13.51 -1.77
CA VAL A 172 0.22 -13.57 -2.02
C VAL A 172 -0.37 -12.17 -1.94
N LEU A 173 -0.96 -11.70 -3.04
CA LEU A 173 -1.74 -10.46 -3.06
C LEU A 173 -3.22 -10.81 -3.30
N ALA A 174 -4.04 -10.70 -2.26
CA ALA A 174 -5.45 -11.02 -2.31
C ALA A 174 -6.31 -9.76 -2.16
N SER A 175 -7.24 -9.53 -3.10
CA SER A 175 -8.18 -8.42 -3.05
C SER A 175 -9.62 -8.91 -3.20
N SER A 176 -10.44 -8.68 -2.18
CA SER A 176 -11.89 -8.92 -2.25
C SER A 176 -12.71 -7.66 -2.48
N GLY A 177 -12.08 -6.48 -2.39
CA GLY A 177 -12.70 -5.20 -2.73
C GLY A 177 -12.35 -4.74 -4.15
N VAL A 178 -11.83 -3.53 -4.28
CA VAL A 178 -11.43 -2.95 -5.58
C VAL A 178 -9.91 -2.89 -5.67
N PHE A 179 -9.34 -3.48 -6.71
CA PHE A 179 -7.93 -3.32 -7.06
C PHE A 179 -7.83 -2.63 -8.42
N THR A 180 -7.23 -1.44 -8.47
CA THR A 180 -6.93 -0.73 -9.71
C THR A 180 -5.42 -0.60 -9.89
N ASN A 181 -4.91 -1.08 -11.02
CA ASN A 181 -3.51 -0.93 -11.40
C ASN A 181 -3.40 -0.15 -12.73
N THR A 182 -2.72 0.99 -12.71
CA THR A 182 -2.50 1.84 -13.88
C THR A 182 -1.05 1.86 -14.36
N LEU A 183 -0.12 1.22 -13.63
CA LEU A 183 1.30 1.14 -13.98
C LEU A 183 1.81 -0.31 -13.97
N ASN A 184 3.10 -0.52 -13.73
CA ASN A 184 3.73 -1.84 -13.83
C ASN A 184 3.31 -2.76 -12.66
N LEU A 185 2.71 -3.91 -12.99
CA LEU A 185 2.49 -5.00 -12.05
C LEU A 185 3.30 -6.23 -12.47
N THR A 186 4.21 -6.68 -11.61
CA THR A 186 4.92 -7.95 -11.80
C THR A 186 4.39 -8.98 -10.81
N ASN A 187 3.91 -10.11 -11.31
CA ASN A 187 3.50 -11.23 -10.49
C ASN A 187 4.41 -12.44 -10.71
N LYS A 188 5.09 -12.87 -9.65
CA LYS A 188 5.85 -14.14 -9.59
C LYS A 188 5.21 -15.16 -8.66
N GLY A 189 4.36 -14.72 -7.73
CA GLY A 189 3.62 -15.57 -6.80
C GLY A 189 2.15 -15.65 -7.17
N THR A 190 1.27 -15.47 -6.18
CA THR A 190 -0.18 -15.58 -6.38
C THR A 190 -0.88 -14.23 -6.26
N ILE A 191 -1.68 -13.88 -7.27
CA ILE A 191 -2.70 -12.83 -7.15
C ILE A 191 -4.07 -13.49 -7.09
N MET A 192 -4.86 -13.16 -6.09
CA MET A 192 -6.24 -13.62 -5.96
C MET A 192 -7.18 -12.44 -5.96
N THR A 193 -8.23 -12.49 -6.77
CA THR A 193 -9.28 -11.47 -6.78
C THR A 193 -10.65 -12.12 -6.65
N THR A 194 -11.37 -11.77 -5.59
CA THR A 194 -12.80 -12.12 -5.44
C THR A 194 -13.71 -10.91 -5.67
N GLY A 195 -13.15 -9.70 -5.66
CA GLY A 195 -13.83 -8.46 -6.04
C GLY A 195 -13.50 -8.03 -7.46
N THR A 196 -13.27 -6.73 -7.67
CA THR A 196 -12.97 -6.15 -8.99
C THR A 196 -11.49 -5.83 -9.11
N PHE A 197 -10.83 -6.40 -10.13
CA PHE A 197 -9.49 -6.03 -10.55
C PHE A 197 -9.56 -5.30 -11.91
N THR A 198 -9.26 -4.01 -11.91
CA THR A 198 -9.15 -3.19 -13.13
C THR A 198 -7.68 -2.93 -13.44
N ASN A 199 -7.23 -3.38 -14.60
CA ASN A 199 -5.87 -3.18 -15.07
C ASN A 199 -5.84 -2.32 -16.34
N SER A 200 -5.16 -1.18 -16.25
CA SER A 200 -4.83 -0.31 -17.39
C SER A 200 -3.32 -0.08 -17.55
N GLY A 201 -2.49 -0.69 -16.69
CA GLY A 201 -1.03 -0.74 -16.83
C GLY A 201 -0.51 -2.07 -17.38
N PRO A 202 0.77 -2.17 -17.74
CA PRO A 202 1.36 -3.43 -18.18
C PRO A 202 1.51 -4.42 -17.02
N VAL A 203 1.20 -5.70 -17.28
CA VAL A 203 1.33 -6.80 -16.32
C VAL A 203 2.29 -7.86 -16.85
N ALA A 204 3.31 -8.20 -16.07
CA ALA A 204 4.16 -9.36 -16.32
C ALA A 204 3.77 -10.47 -15.33
N ASN A 205 3.04 -11.48 -15.80
CA ASN A 205 2.66 -12.62 -14.99
C ASN A 205 3.56 -13.83 -15.29
N SER A 206 4.26 -14.31 -14.27
CA SER A 206 5.04 -15.56 -14.27
C SER A 206 4.62 -16.52 -13.15
N GLY A 207 3.73 -16.08 -12.26
CA GLY A 207 3.09 -16.92 -11.26
C GLY A 207 1.62 -17.20 -11.63
N THR A 208 0.76 -17.21 -10.63
CA THR A 208 -0.66 -17.57 -10.78
C THR A 208 -1.56 -16.38 -10.51
N ILE A 209 -2.56 -16.17 -11.36
CA ILE A 209 -3.69 -15.26 -11.12
C ILE A 209 -4.96 -16.10 -10.98
N LEU A 210 -5.62 -15.99 -9.83
CA LEU A 210 -6.88 -16.66 -9.51
C LEU A 210 -8.00 -15.63 -9.49
N ASN A 211 -8.92 -15.74 -10.45
CA ASN A 211 -10.08 -14.86 -10.55
C ASN A 211 -11.35 -15.57 -10.09
N HIS A 212 -11.93 -15.10 -8.99
CA HIS A 212 -13.28 -15.44 -8.53
C HIS A 212 -14.28 -14.28 -8.72
N GLY A 213 -13.81 -13.10 -9.13
CA GLY A 213 -14.62 -11.89 -9.30
C GLY A 213 -14.56 -11.35 -10.73
N LEU A 214 -14.36 -10.04 -10.89
CA LEU A 214 -14.26 -9.40 -12.21
C LEU A 214 -12.83 -8.95 -12.47
N ILE A 215 -12.22 -9.43 -13.56
CA ILE A 215 -11.01 -8.83 -14.14
C ILE A 215 -11.42 -8.00 -15.36
N THR A 216 -11.08 -6.72 -15.36
CA THR A 216 -11.15 -5.85 -16.54
C THR A 216 -9.75 -5.44 -16.95
N ASN A 217 -9.33 -5.85 -18.14
CA ASN A 217 -8.02 -5.50 -18.68
C ASN A 217 -8.15 -4.65 -19.95
N SER A 218 -7.53 -3.46 -19.93
CA SER A 218 -7.45 -2.56 -21.09
C SER A 218 -6.02 -2.35 -21.62
N ASN A 219 -5.03 -3.02 -21.04
CA ASN A 219 -3.63 -2.96 -21.47
C ASN A 219 -3.07 -4.36 -21.73
N THR A 220 -1.76 -4.55 -21.69
CA THR A 220 -1.09 -5.82 -22.00
C THR A 220 -0.81 -6.60 -20.73
N ILE A 221 -1.27 -7.84 -20.70
CA ILE A 221 -0.84 -8.87 -19.77
C ILE A 221 0.05 -9.86 -20.54
N THR A 222 1.34 -9.85 -20.24
CA THR A 222 2.28 -10.87 -20.72
C THR A 222 2.26 -12.04 -19.74
N ASN A 223 1.55 -13.10 -20.11
CA ASN A 223 1.28 -14.23 -19.23
C ASN A 223 2.17 -15.44 -19.55
N ASN A 224 3.31 -15.53 -18.88
CA ASN A 224 4.18 -16.72 -18.89
C ASN A 224 3.75 -17.78 -17.86
N GLY A 225 2.98 -17.38 -16.85
CA GLY A 225 2.42 -18.28 -15.84
C GLY A 225 1.00 -18.74 -16.19
N GLU A 226 0.12 -18.72 -15.21
CA GLU A 226 -1.27 -19.16 -15.34
C GLU A 226 -2.26 -18.09 -14.90
N ILE A 227 -3.38 -18.00 -15.63
CA ILE A 227 -4.55 -17.20 -15.24
C ILE A 227 -5.74 -18.15 -15.24
N PHE A 228 -6.32 -18.38 -14.07
CA PHE A 228 -7.51 -19.18 -13.89
C PHE A 228 -8.72 -18.29 -13.65
N ASN A 229 -9.72 -18.41 -14.51
CA ASN A 229 -11.03 -17.86 -14.27
C ASN A 229 -11.90 -18.95 -13.63
N LEU A 230 -12.13 -18.80 -12.33
CA LEU A 230 -12.82 -19.76 -11.47
C LEU A 230 -14.34 -19.48 -11.45
N CYS A 231 -15.10 -20.30 -10.71
CA CYS A 231 -16.56 -20.20 -10.70
C CYS A 231 -16.99 -18.87 -10.10
N GLY A 232 -17.93 -18.19 -10.77
CA GLY A 232 -18.34 -16.82 -10.43
C GLY A 232 -17.43 -15.74 -11.00
N GLY A 233 -16.25 -16.12 -11.52
CA GLY A 233 -15.31 -15.21 -12.15
C GLY A 233 -15.70 -14.82 -13.58
N SER A 234 -15.40 -13.58 -13.95
CA SER A 234 -15.51 -13.07 -15.32
C SER A 234 -14.26 -12.27 -15.70
N VAL A 235 -13.88 -12.35 -16.98
CA VAL A 235 -12.75 -11.60 -17.54
C VAL A 235 -13.24 -10.81 -18.76
N THR A 236 -13.15 -9.49 -18.68
CA THR A 236 -13.36 -8.58 -19.80
C THR A 236 -12.01 -8.05 -20.25
N ASN A 237 -11.61 -8.35 -21.48
CA ASN A 237 -10.34 -7.93 -22.04
C ASN A 237 -10.55 -7.10 -23.31
N SER A 238 -10.34 -5.78 -23.22
CA SER A 238 -10.22 -4.87 -24.36
C SER A 238 -8.77 -4.60 -24.77
N GLY A 239 -7.81 -5.02 -23.94
CA GLY A 239 -6.37 -5.00 -24.23
C GLY A 239 -5.88 -6.32 -24.81
N THR A 240 -4.68 -6.76 -24.39
CA THR A 240 -4.05 -8.00 -24.87
C THR A 240 -3.69 -8.91 -23.71
N ILE A 241 -3.94 -10.21 -23.84
CA ILE A 241 -3.36 -11.27 -22.99
C ILE A 241 -2.51 -12.15 -23.90
N ALA A 242 -1.19 -12.06 -23.75
CA ALA A 242 -0.21 -12.72 -24.62
C ALA A 242 0.40 -13.96 -23.96
N ILE A 243 0.97 -14.83 -24.81
CA ILE A 243 1.66 -16.09 -24.46
C ILE A 243 0.69 -17.19 -24.02
N HIS A 244 0.26 -17.22 -22.76
CA HIS A 244 -0.76 -18.17 -22.31
C HIS A 244 -2.13 -17.48 -22.12
N THR A 245 -3.18 -18.13 -22.61
CA THR A 245 -4.56 -17.63 -22.49
C THR A 245 -5.15 -17.91 -21.11
N VAL A 246 -6.31 -17.31 -20.84
CA VAL A 246 -7.08 -17.54 -19.61
C VAL A 246 -7.70 -18.93 -19.64
N LYS A 247 -7.54 -19.70 -18.56
CA LYS A 247 -8.14 -21.01 -18.35
C LYS A 247 -9.45 -20.85 -17.57
N ASN A 248 -10.59 -21.09 -18.23
CA ASN A 248 -11.88 -21.14 -17.55
C ASN A 248 -12.03 -22.51 -16.89
N VAL A 249 -12.09 -22.54 -15.55
CA VAL A 249 -12.14 -23.79 -14.78
C VAL A 249 -13.58 -24.27 -14.58
N CYS A 250 -14.55 -23.36 -14.72
CA CYS A 250 -15.95 -23.72 -14.61
C CYS A 250 -16.50 -23.99 -16.00
N ILE A 251 -16.49 -25.28 -16.34
CA ILE A 251 -17.19 -25.83 -17.49
C ILE A 251 -18.62 -26.10 -17.03
N ALA A 252 -19.59 -25.65 -17.81
CA ALA A 252 -21.00 -26.00 -17.64
C ALA A 252 -21.20 -27.53 -17.63
#